data_AF-A0A4R4LZQ7-F1
#
_entry.id   AF-A0A4R4LZQ7-F1
#
_cell.length_a   1.000
_cell.length_b   1.000
_cell.length_c   1.000
_cell.angle_alpha   90.00
_cell.angle_beta   90.00
_cell.angle_gamma   90.00
#
_symmetry.space_group_name_H-M   'P 1'
#
loop_
_entity.id
_entity.type
_entity.pdbx_description
1 polymer ?
#
loop_
_entity_poly.entity_id
_entity_poly.type
_entity_poly.pdbx_seq_one_letter_code
_entity_poly.pdbx_strand_id
1 'polypeptide(L)'
;MRDRDESGRPRNARPRDAYGRPLPHGTSGIPTMPEDLDMPPAEALVEAQRLLDADRPFHAHEVLEAVWKASPEPERELWRGLAQVAVGITHLRRGNTRGAEALLSRAAERLVPYETASPHGIDVQGVIHRARDLAAHPETGPITLHLTK
;
A
#
# COMPACT_ATOMS: atom_id res chain seq x y z
N MET A 1 18.08 -13.31 -19.57
CA MET A 1 17.37 -12.66 -20.69
C MET A 1 16.20 -11.89 -20.07
N ARG A 2 16.07 -10.58 -20.27
CA ARG A 2 14.94 -9.80 -19.72
C ARG A 2 13.74 -9.98 -20.67
N ASP A 3 12.61 -10.42 -20.15
CA ASP A 3 11.36 -10.42 -20.93
C ASP A 3 11.03 -8.99 -21.34
N ARG A 4 10.76 -8.81 -22.62
CA ARG A 4 10.34 -7.55 -23.20
C ARG A 4 8.97 -7.73 -23.82
N ASP A 5 8.12 -6.70 -23.77
CA ASP A 5 6.90 -6.69 -24.56
C ASP A 5 7.19 -6.45 -26.05
N GLU A 6 6.13 -6.48 -26.87
CA GLU A 6 6.20 -6.19 -28.32
C GLU A 6 6.73 -4.78 -28.63
N SER A 7 6.74 -3.88 -27.62
CA SER A 7 7.28 -2.52 -27.70
C SER A 7 8.71 -2.41 -27.17
N GLY A 8 9.35 -3.52 -26.79
CA GLY A 8 10.72 -3.56 -26.27
C GLY A 8 10.88 -3.09 -24.82
N ARG A 9 9.80 -2.78 -24.10
CA ARG A 9 9.87 -2.41 -22.67
C ARG A 9 10.12 -3.65 -21.83
N PRO A 10 11.01 -3.59 -20.82
CA PRO A 10 11.21 -4.72 -19.92
C PRO A 10 9.90 -5.00 -19.19
N ARG A 11 9.25 -6.14 -19.47
CA ARG A 11 8.17 -6.63 -18.61
C ARG A 11 8.84 -7.11 -17.35
N ASN A 12 8.47 -6.56 -16.20
CA ASN A 12 8.88 -7.10 -14.91
C ASN A 12 8.07 -8.38 -14.64
N ALA A 13 8.14 -9.36 -15.55
CA ALA A 13 7.28 -10.54 -15.61
C ALA A 13 7.68 -11.66 -14.64
N ARG A 14 8.61 -11.39 -13.71
CA ARG A 14 8.95 -12.37 -12.69
C ARG A 14 7.73 -12.57 -11.79
N PRO A 15 7.20 -13.80 -11.66
CA PRO A 15 6.08 -14.10 -10.77
C PRO A 15 6.40 -13.63 -9.35
N ARG A 16 5.39 -13.20 -8.59
CA ARG A 16 5.55 -12.70 -7.23
C ARG A 16 4.69 -13.47 -6.24
N ASP A 17 5.13 -13.53 -4.99
CA ASP A 17 4.28 -14.00 -3.89
C ASP A 17 3.19 -12.97 -3.53
N ALA A 18 2.34 -13.31 -2.55
CA ALA A 18 1.26 -12.45 -2.06
C ALA A 18 1.73 -11.10 -1.51
N TYR A 19 3.01 -10.96 -1.20
CA TYR A 19 3.60 -9.75 -0.67
C TYR A 19 4.53 -9.08 -1.67
N GLY A 20 4.54 -9.47 -2.95
CA GLY A 20 5.33 -8.84 -4.01
C GLY A 20 6.79 -9.28 -4.11
N ARG A 21 7.24 -10.30 -3.36
CA ARG A 21 8.61 -10.83 -3.48
C ARG A 21 8.75 -11.61 -4.79
N PRO A 22 9.82 -11.38 -5.58
CA PRO A 22 10.06 -12.15 -6.79
C PRO A 22 10.25 -13.65 -6.48
N LEU A 23 9.57 -14.49 -7.25
CA LEU A 23 9.68 -15.94 -7.21
C LEU A 23 10.67 -16.46 -8.29
N PRO A 24 11.11 -17.71 -8.18
CA PRO A 24 11.82 -18.39 -9.28
C PRO A 24 10.98 -18.41 -10.57
N HIS A 25 11.66 -18.39 -11.71
CA HIS A 25 10.99 -18.51 -13.01
C HIS A 25 10.28 -19.88 -13.12
N GLY A 26 9.13 -19.92 -13.79
CA GLY A 26 8.31 -21.13 -13.92
C GLY A 26 7.39 -21.43 -12.71
N THR A 27 7.43 -20.60 -11.67
CA THR A 27 6.47 -20.67 -10.56
C THR A 27 5.22 -19.84 -10.87
N SER A 28 4.04 -20.29 -10.45
CA SER A 28 2.84 -19.45 -10.52
C SER A 28 2.86 -18.41 -9.40
N GLY A 29 2.74 -17.14 -9.75
CA GLY A 29 2.69 -16.03 -8.80
C GLY A 29 1.30 -15.41 -8.72
N ILE A 30 1.12 -14.51 -7.78
CA ILE A 30 -0.09 -13.69 -7.71
C ILE A 30 0.12 -12.49 -8.65
N PRO A 31 -0.80 -12.23 -9.60
CA PRO A 31 -0.74 -11.03 -10.42
C PRO A 31 -0.68 -9.76 -9.56
N THR A 32 0.15 -8.79 -9.96
CA THR A 32 0.14 -7.43 -9.40
C THR A 32 -0.99 -6.62 -10.03
N MET A 33 -1.27 -5.45 -9.47
CA MET A 33 -2.17 -4.49 -10.11
C MET A 33 -1.59 -4.04 -11.48
N PRO A 34 -2.45 -3.69 -12.47
CA PRO A 34 -2.00 -3.12 -13.74
C PRO A 34 -1.19 -1.83 -13.54
N GLU A 35 -0.21 -1.57 -14.41
CA GLU A 35 0.61 -0.35 -14.35
C GLU A 35 -0.19 0.92 -14.67
N ASP A 36 -1.24 0.77 -15.49
CA ASP A 36 -2.18 1.81 -15.94
C ASP A 36 -3.49 1.80 -15.14
N LEU A 37 -3.46 1.30 -13.91
CA LEU A 37 -4.60 1.36 -13.00
C LEU A 37 -5.05 2.81 -12.81
N ASP A 38 -6.23 3.12 -13.32
CA ASP A 38 -6.93 4.38 -13.12
C ASP A 38 -8.23 4.11 -12.36
N MET A 39 -8.27 4.53 -11.09
CA MET A 39 -9.38 4.24 -10.18
C MET A 39 -9.75 5.51 -9.40
N PRO A 40 -11.03 5.90 -9.37
CA PRO A 40 -11.47 7.04 -8.57
C PRO A 40 -11.14 6.84 -7.07
N PRO A 41 -10.84 7.91 -6.32
CA PRO A 41 -10.52 7.86 -4.89
C PRO A 41 -11.43 6.96 -4.04
N ALA A 42 -12.74 7.07 -4.21
CA ALA A 42 -13.71 6.30 -3.41
C ALA A 42 -13.63 4.79 -3.70
N GLU A 43 -13.52 4.40 -4.96
CA GLU A 43 -13.37 2.99 -5.37
C GLU A 43 -12.03 2.43 -4.91
N ALA A 44 -10.96 3.23 -5.01
CA ALA A 44 -9.63 2.83 -4.57
C ALA A 44 -9.55 2.61 -3.06
N LEU A 45 -10.26 3.41 -2.25
CA LEU A 45 -10.35 3.19 -0.81
C LEU A 45 -11.08 1.89 -0.46
N VAL A 46 -12.20 1.60 -1.15
CA VAL A 46 -12.95 0.34 -0.96
C VAL A 46 -12.09 -0.86 -1.35
N GLU A 47 -11.41 -0.81 -2.50
CA GLU A 47 -10.57 -1.91 -2.95
C GLU A 47 -9.33 -2.09 -2.07
N ALA A 48 -8.67 -0.99 -1.66
CA ALA A 48 -7.55 -1.05 -0.73
C ALA A 48 -7.97 -1.63 0.63
N GLN A 49 -9.15 -1.26 1.16
CA GLN A 49 -9.69 -1.85 2.38
C GLN A 49 -9.92 -3.35 2.23
N ARG A 50 -10.61 -3.77 1.15
CA ARG A 50 -10.86 -5.19 0.86
C ARG A 50 -9.57 -6.00 0.76
N LEU A 51 -8.52 -5.42 0.17
CA LEU A 51 -7.20 -6.05 0.08
C LEU A 51 -6.50 -6.14 1.43
N LEU A 52 -6.57 -5.10 2.27
CA LEU A 52 -6.03 -5.13 3.63
C LEU A 52 -6.74 -6.18 4.50
N ASP A 53 -8.06 -6.26 4.43
CA ASP A 53 -8.88 -7.26 5.14
C ASP A 53 -8.52 -8.69 4.72
N ALA A 54 -8.14 -8.87 3.45
CA ALA A 54 -7.68 -10.14 2.89
C ALA A 54 -6.18 -10.43 3.12
N ASP A 55 -5.51 -9.64 3.97
CA ASP A 55 -4.07 -9.69 4.23
C ASP A 55 -3.19 -9.56 2.97
N ARG A 56 -3.59 -8.67 2.06
CA ARG A 56 -2.87 -8.32 0.81
C ARG A 56 -2.36 -6.87 0.82
N PRO A 57 -1.49 -6.51 1.78
CA PRO A 57 -1.03 -5.13 1.94
C PRO A 57 -0.18 -4.63 0.76
N PHE A 58 0.48 -5.53 0.02
CA PHE A 58 1.27 -5.13 -1.15
C PHE A 58 0.37 -4.68 -2.30
N HIS A 59 -0.70 -5.42 -2.58
CA HIS A 59 -1.70 -5.03 -3.57
C HIS A 59 -2.44 -3.76 -3.16
N ALA A 60 -2.79 -3.61 -1.87
CA ALA A 60 -3.37 -2.37 -1.36
C ALA A 60 -2.43 -1.17 -1.57
N HIS A 61 -1.12 -1.37 -1.36
CA HIS A 61 -0.11 -0.36 -1.67
C HIS A 61 -0.11 0.03 -3.16
N GLU A 62 -0.21 -0.94 -4.07
CA GLU A 62 -0.25 -0.64 -5.51
C GLU A 62 -1.49 0.19 -5.89
N VAL A 63 -2.66 -0.14 -5.33
CA VAL A 63 -3.90 0.65 -5.54
C VAL A 63 -3.73 2.09 -5.03
N LEU A 64 -3.25 2.25 -3.80
CA LEU A 64 -3.07 3.57 -3.19
C LEU A 64 -1.95 4.39 -3.88
N GLU A 65 -0.90 3.72 -4.37
CA GLU A 65 0.16 4.33 -5.15
C GLU A 65 -0.35 4.85 -6.50
N ALA A 66 -1.25 4.12 -7.17
CA ALA A 66 -1.86 4.57 -8.41
C ALA A 66 -2.63 5.89 -8.20
N VAL A 67 -3.47 5.95 -7.16
CA VAL A 67 -4.18 7.20 -6.80
C VAL A 67 -3.19 8.30 -6.44
N TRP A 68 -2.14 8.00 -5.66
CA TRP A 68 -1.10 8.98 -5.33
C TRP A 68 -0.46 9.60 -6.58
N LYS A 69 -0.08 8.79 -7.57
CA LYS A 69 0.53 9.26 -8.83
C LYS A 69 -0.43 10.14 -9.65
N ALA A 70 -1.73 9.86 -9.58
CA ALA A 70 -2.77 10.64 -10.27
C ALA A 70 -3.26 11.87 -9.47
N SER A 71 -2.90 12.00 -8.20
CA SER A 71 -3.49 13.01 -7.30
C SER A 71 -2.97 14.43 -7.51
N PRO A 72 -3.83 15.45 -7.33
CA PRO A 72 -3.42 16.84 -7.31
C PRO A 72 -2.55 17.15 -6.07
N GLU A 73 -1.72 18.19 -6.13
CA GLU A 73 -0.77 18.55 -5.07
C GLU A 73 -1.36 18.60 -3.64
N PRO A 74 -2.56 19.17 -3.39
CA PRO A 74 -3.08 19.26 -2.02
C PRO A 74 -3.31 17.91 -1.34
N GLU A 75 -3.62 16.87 -2.12
CA GLU A 75 -3.94 15.54 -1.62
C GLU A 75 -2.78 14.54 -1.82
N ARG A 76 -1.76 14.92 -2.58
CA ARG A 76 -0.69 14.00 -2.97
C ARG A 76 0.00 13.37 -1.76
N GLU A 77 0.29 14.16 -0.73
CA GLU A 77 0.93 13.63 0.47
C GLU A 77 -0.02 12.78 1.34
N LEU A 78 -1.34 13.03 1.32
CA LEU A 78 -2.33 12.14 1.93
C LEU A 78 -2.24 10.73 1.33
N TRP A 79 -2.35 10.62 0.01
CA TRP A 79 -2.30 9.34 -0.70
C TRP A 79 -0.96 8.64 -0.57
N ARG A 80 0.13 9.40 -0.59
CA ARG A 80 1.47 8.87 -0.30
C ARG A 80 1.56 8.30 1.11
N GLY A 81 0.94 8.95 2.09
CA GLY A 81 0.85 8.47 3.47
C GLY A 81 0.15 7.12 3.55
N LEU A 82 -1.04 7.00 2.95
CA LEU A 82 -1.79 5.74 2.90
C LEU A 82 -1.02 4.63 2.19
N ALA A 83 -0.41 4.91 1.03
CA ALA A 83 0.44 3.95 0.33
C ALA A 83 1.64 3.51 1.19
N GLN A 84 2.19 4.40 2.01
CA GLN A 84 3.27 4.07 2.96
C GLN A 84 2.80 3.18 4.12
N VAL A 85 1.58 3.37 4.63
CA VAL A 85 0.98 2.48 5.63
C VAL A 85 0.91 1.05 5.07
N ALA A 86 0.34 0.88 3.88
CA ALA A 86 0.17 -0.43 3.26
C ALA A 86 1.51 -1.14 2.99
N VAL A 87 2.53 -0.44 2.48
CA VAL A 87 3.86 -1.06 2.30
C VAL A 87 4.60 -1.26 3.62
N GLY A 88 4.35 -0.45 4.65
CA GLY A 88 4.82 -0.69 6.02
C GLY A 88 4.29 -2.01 6.59
N ILE A 89 3.00 -2.30 6.40
CA ILE A 89 2.39 -3.59 6.75
C ILE A 89 2.99 -4.73 5.90
N THR A 90 3.24 -4.50 4.61
CA THR A 90 3.95 -5.48 3.77
C THR A 90 5.32 -5.83 4.33
N HIS A 91 6.04 -4.87 4.89
CA HIS A 91 7.33 -5.13 5.56
C HIS A 91 7.18 -5.99 6.81
N LEU A 92 6.10 -5.80 7.61
CA LEU A 92 5.79 -6.68 8.74
C LEU A 92 5.58 -8.13 8.28
N ARG A 93 4.79 -8.35 7.22
CA ARG A 93 4.56 -9.70 6.63
C ARG A 93 5.83 -10.35 6.10
N ARG A 94 6.76 -9.53 5.65
CA ARG A 94 8.08 -9.95 5.18
C ARG A 94 9.07 -10.19 6.33
N GLY A 95 8.70 -9.95 7.59
CA GLY A 95 9.60 -10.07 8.74
C GLY A 95 10.64 -8.95 8.83
N ASN A 96 10.47 -7.86 8.08
CA ASN A 96 11.34 -6.69 8.12
C ASN A 96 10.77 -5.64 9.08
N THR A 97 10.86 -5.92 10.39
CA THR A 97 10.29 -5.05 11.44
C THR A 97 10.91 -3.65 11.45
N ARG A 98 12.24 -3.54 11.34
CA ARG A 98 12.92 -2.23 11.27
C ARG A 98 12.45 -1.39 10.08
N GLY A 99 12.29 -2.01 8.91
CA GLY A 99 11.78 -1.32 7.73
C GLY A 99 10.32 -0.93 7.87
N ALA A 100 9.51 -1.78 8.50
CA ALA A 100 8.11 -1.47 8.79
C ALA A 100 7.97 -0.28 9.74
N GLU A 101 8.70 -0.29 10.86
CA GLU A 101 8.73 0.79 11.85
C GLU A 101 9.05 2.14 11.18
N ALA A 102 10.11 2.19 10.38
CA ALA A 102 10.52 3.42 9.69
C ALA A 102 9.45 3.94 8.71
N LEU A 103 8.78 3.03 7.98
CA LEU A 103 7.73 3.41 7.02
C LEU A 103 6.44 3.85 7.71
N LEU A 104 6.01 3.12 8.75
CA LEU A 104 4.77 3.40 9.48
C LEU A 104 4.87 4.70 10.28
N SER A 105 6.00 4.96 10.95
CA SER A 105 6.23 6.23 11.66
C SER A 105 6.20 7.42 10.71
N ARG A 106 6.90 7.33 9.56
CA ARG A 106 6.89 8.37 8.53
C ARG A 106 5.51 8.54 7.88
N ALA A 107 4.77 7.45 7.68
CA ALA A 107 3.41 7.52 7.16
C ALA A 107 2.50 8.29 8.11
N ALA A 108 2.55 7.98 9.41
CA ALA A 108 1.79 8.69 10.44
C ALA A 108 2.11 10.19 10.45
N GLU A 109 3.40 10.57 10.45
CA GLU A 109 3.83 11.98 10.37
C GLU A 109 3.26 12.70 9.14
N ARG A 110 3.26 12.04 7.98
CA ARG A 110 2.72 12.62 6.75
C ARG A 110 1.20 12.82 6.80
N LEU A 111 0.49 11.99 7.55
CA LEU A 111 -0.96 12.04 7.63
C LEU A 111 -1.47 13.09 8.62
N VAL A 112 -0.66 13.51 9.61
CA VAL A 112 -1.04 14.51 10.65
C VAL A 112 -1.72 15.77 10.08
N PRO A 113 -1.23 16.40 8.99
CA PRO A 113 -1.87 17.61 8.45
C PRO A 113 -3.34 17.41 8.00
N TYR A 114 -3.78 16.18 7.78
CA TYR A 114 -5.11 15.83 7.27
C TYR A 114 -6.07 15.33 8.37
N GLU A 115 -5.63 15.28 9.64
CA GLU A 115 -6.38 14.69 10.76
C GLU A 115 -7.72 15.40 11.03
N THR A 116 -7.75 16.72 10.89
CA THR A 116 -8.95 17.55 11.20
C THR A 116 -9.86 17.78 9.99
N ALA A 117 -9.33 17.63 8.78
CA ALA A 117 -10.03 17.89 7.52
C ALA A 117 -9.69 16.81 6.49
N SER A 118 -10.14 15.58 6.76
CA SER A 118 -9.89 14.40 5.93
C SER A 118 -10.72 14.42 4.64
N PRO A 119 -10.10 14.52 3.45
CA PRO A 119 -10.79 14.31 2.17
C PRO A 119 -11.36 12.89 2.06
N HIS A 120 -12.30 12.68 1.14
CA HIS A 120 -12.80 11.35 0.73
C HIS A 120 -13.40 10.46 1.85
N GLY A 121 -13.72 11.03 3.02
CA GLY A 121 -14.27 10.26 4.15
C GLY A 121 -13.23 9.35 4.85
N ILE A 122 -11.94 9.59 4.63
CA ILE A 122 -10.85 8.80 5.21
C ILE A 122 -10.83 8.97 6.74
N ASP A 123 -10.67 7.87 7.49
CA ASP A 123 -10.42 7.90 8.94
C ASP A 123 -8.93 8.16 9.22
N VAL A 124 -8.47 9.38 8.90
CA VAL A 124 -7.05 9.74 9.03
C VAL A 124 -6.55 9.56 10.46
N GLN A 125 -7.37 9.92 11.45
CA GLN A 125 -7.02 9.78 12.86
C GLN A 125 -6.85 8.31 13.26
N GLY A 126 -7.78 7.43 12.86
CA GLY A 126 -7.66 5.99 13.10
C GLY A 126 -6.44 5.38 12.41
N VAL A 127 -6.17 5.78 11.17
CA VAL A 127 -4.99 5.32 10.41
C VAL A 127 -3.68 5.77 11.10
N ILE A 128 -3.58 7.02 11.56
CA ILE A 128 -2.40 7.54 12.27
C ILE A 128 -2.16 6.74 13.55
N HIS A 129 -3.19 6.57 14.38
CA HIS A 129 -3.08 5.80 15.63
C HIS A 129 -2.61 4.39 15.33
N ARG A 130 -3.24 3.72 14.36
CA ARG A 130 -2.88 2.34 14.05
C ARG A 130 -1.47 2.20 13.48
N ALA A 131 -1.04 3.13 12.62
CA ALA A 131 0.32 3.13 12.09
C ALA A 131 1.37 3.29 13.19
N ARG A 132 1.14 4.19 14.16
CA ARG A 132 2.02 4.38 15.32
C ARG A 132 2.05 3.14 16.22
N ASP A 133 0.89 2.54 16.48
CA ASP A 133 0.80 1.33 17.30
C ASP A 133 1.58 0.18 16.68
N LEU A 134 1.45 -0.04 15.37
CA LEU A 134 2.18 -1.08 14.64
C LEU A 134 3.69 -0.81 14.56
N ALA A 135 4.10 0.46 14.51
CA ALA A 135 5.52 0.82 14.56
C ALA A 135 6.13 0.49 15.91
N ALA A 136 5.42 0.77 17.01
CA ALA A 136 5.86 0.47 18.37
C ALA A 136 5.71 -1.02 18.74
N HIS A 137 4.67 -1.68 18.23
CA HIS A 137 4.30 -3.05 18.55
C HIS A 137 4.04 -3.84 17.25
N PRO A 138 5.10 -4.34 16.59
CA PRO A 138 4.98 -5.08 15.34
C PRO A 138 4.11 -6.34 15.47
N GLU A 139 3.12 -6.46 14.59
CA GLU A 139 2.23 -7.63 14.53
C GLU A 139 2.47 -8.44 13.24
N THR A 140 2.43 -9.77 13.35
CA THR A 140 2.69 -10.68 12.21
C THR A 140 1.42 -11.23 11.55
N GLY A 141 0.27 -11.16 12.25
CA GLY A 141 -1.04 -11.61 11.76
C GLY A 141 -1.90 -10.50 11.17
N PRO A 142 -3.15 -10.81 10.73
CA PRO A 142 -4.08 -9.84 10.16
C PRO A 142 -4.20 -8.59 11.02
N ILE A 143 -4.16 -7.42 10.39
CA ILE A 143 -4.17 -6.14 11.09
C ILE A 143 -5.57 -5.54 10.94
N THR A 144 -6.18 -5.21 12.07
CA THR A 144 -7.37 -4.35 12.06
C THR A 144 -6.94 -2.92 11.75
N LEU A 145 -7.34 -2.42 10.58
CA LEU A 145 -7.14 -1.06 10.11
C LEU A 145 -8.36 -0.70 9.25
N HIS A 146 -9.00 0.44 9.54
CA HIS A 146 -10.08 0.98 8.73
C HIS A 146 -9.58 2.24 8.02
N LEU A 147 -9.72 2.30 6.70
CA LEU A 147 -9.30 3.44 5.89
C LEU A 147 -10.34 4.57 5.88
N THR A 148 -11.62 4.24 6.03
CA THR A 148 -12.74 5.18 5.98
C THR A 148 -13.56 5.12 7.28
N LYS A 149 -14.27 6.21 7.57
CA LYS A 149 -15.16 6.33 8.75
C LYS A 149 -16.41 5.46 8.66
#